data_AF-A0A432MMR7-F1
#
_entry.id   AF-A0A432MMR7-F1
#
_cell.length_a   1.000
_cell.length_b   1.000
_cell.length_c   1.000
_cell.angle_alpha   90.00
_cell.angle_beta   90.00
_cell.angle_gamma   90.00
#
_symmetry.space_group_name_H-M   'P 1'
#
loop_
_entity.id
_entity.type
_entity.pdbx_description
1 polymer ?
#
loop_
_entity_poly.entity_id
_entity_poly.type
_entity_poly.pdbx_seq_one_letter_code
_entity_poly.pdbx_strand_id
1 'polypeptide(L)'
;MPFWPFTRPEIGFEQAVYGSFPFWHRGYDLLGRSPGCRPEWVAGMKEACQRLGERRRGESPPGGLVSRWLADGCWMVLRPFSPGSDDVGRPDAVAFHALFLQPKAAATAAFDPFQLLPAFREDFGPDSDALPSGAIALSRSSAGGQPADARVEAIVEALCKGCRVLVESDGPIDPLAGRVWERLPRRVRHRRSLATWAYSDSGIFDLVGLARLTGIDPSDRRLLLLPAAERGERPPVAAQGGASA
;
A
#
# COMPACT_ATOMS: atom_id res chain seq x y z
N MET A 1 -10.31 -29.90 29.97
CA MET A 1 -9.61 -29.78 28.66
C MET A 1 -8.62 -28.63 28.77
N PRO A 2 -7.30 -28.85 28.64
CA PRO A 2 -6.35 -27.75 28.72
C PRO A 2 -6.36 -26.95 27.41
N PHE A 3 -6.70 -25.66 27.53
CA PHE A 3 -6.49 -24.66 26.49
C PHE A 3 -4.97 -24.41 26.36
N TRP A 4 -4.33 -24.94 25.33
CA TRP A 4 -2.95 -24.55 24.99
C TRP A 4 -2.96 -23.16 24.35
N PRO A 5 -2.21 -22.17 24.86
CA PRO A 5 -2.12 -20.86 24.24
C PRO A 5 -1.10 -20.95 23.11
N PHE A 6 -1.55 -21.22 21.89
CA PHE A 6 -0.74 -20.87 20.73
C PHE A 6 -0.77 -19.34 20.62
N THR A 7 0.25 -18.68 21.18
CA THR A 7 0.53 -17.27 20.90
C THR A 7 0.64 -17.11 19.38
N ARG A 8 -0.14 -16.17 18.83
CA ARG A 8 -0.13 -15.90 17.39
C ARG A 8 1.27 -15.46 16.99
N PRO A 9 1.76 -15.84 15.80
CA PRO A 9 3.05 -15.36 15.33
C PRO A 9 3.00 -13.83 15.23
N GLU A 10 3.84 -13.17 16.02
CA GLU A 10 4.11 -11.76 15.87
C GLU A 10 5.10 -11.55 14.72
N ILE A 11 4.86 -10.51 13.93
CA ILE A 11 5.80 -10.08 12.90
C ILE A 11 6.26 -8.66 13.22
N GLY A 12 7.56 -8.44 13.12
CA GLY A 12 8.16 -7.11 13.27
C GLY A 12 8.10 -6.30 11.97
N PHE A 13 8.01 -4.98 12.12
CA PHE A 13 8.06 -4.02 11.02
C PHE A 13 8.75 -2.74 11.46
N GLU A 14 9.36 -2.05 10.50
CA GLU A 14 9.76 -0.65 10.65
C GLU A 14 8.64 0.25 10.12
N GLN A 15 8.55 1.50 10.58
CA GLN A 15 7.48 2.40 10.17
C GLN A 15 7.95 3.83 9.93
N ALA A 16 7.24 4.54 9.07
CA ALA A 16 7.48 5.96 8.81
C ALA A 16 6.17 6.70 8.57
N VAL A 17 6.17 7.99 8.85
CA VAL A 17 5.03 8.87 8.63
C VAL A 17 5.45 10.06 7.79
N TYR A 18 4.71 10.32 6.73
CA TYR A 18 5.00 11.39 5.77
C TYR A 18 3.72 12.13 5.43
N GLY A 19 3.74 13.46 5.43
CA GLY A 19 2.54 14.24 5.17
C GLY A 19 2.71 15.71 5.51
N SER A 20 1.62 16.47 5.41
CA SER A 20 1.51 17.80 6.01
C SER A 20 0.66 17.72 7.27
N PHE A 21 1.05 18.47 8.31
CA PHE A 21 0.48 18.39 9.65
C PHE A 21 0.20 19.80 10.19
N PRO A 22 -0.83 19.99 11.01
CA PRO A 22 -1.26 21.31 11.46
C PRO A 22 -0.33 21.96 12.49
N PHE A 23 0.57 21.17 13.09
CA PHE A 23 1.42 21.57 14.20
C PHE A 23 2.87 21.91 13.81
N TRP A 24 3.19 21.95 12.51
CA TRP A 24 4.51 22.33 12.01
C TRP A 24 4.41 23.16 10.73
N HIS A 25 5.53 23.65 10.19
CA HIS A 25 5.56 24.50 8.98
C HIS A 25 6.58 23.99 7.95
N ARG A 26 6.38 22.76 7.46
CA ARG A 26 7.31 22.07 6.55
C ARG A 26 6.67 21.56 5.26
N GLY A 27 5.39 21.83 5.04
CA GLY A 27 4.61 21.22 3.98
C GLY A 27 4.59 19.70 4.09
N TYR A 28 4.66 19.03 2.94
CA TYR A 28 4.79 17.58 2.86
C TYR A 28 6.21 17.13 3.20
N ASP A 29 6.41 16.61 4.41
CA ASP A 29 7.69 16.04 4.80
C ASP A 29 7.54 14.84 5.74
N LEU A 30 8.66 14.18 6.04
CA LEU A 30 8.74 13.06 6.96
C LEU A 30 8.54 13.57 8.40
N LEU A 31 7.43 13.18 9.02
CA LEU A 31 7.16 13.48 10.41
C LEU A 31 8.10 12.71 11.32
N GLY A 32 8.17 11.40 11.12
CA GLY A 32 9.05 10.53 11.89
C GLY A 32 9.22 9.16 11.25
N ARG A 33 10.19 8.41 11.76
CA ARG A 33 10.50 7.04 11.31
C ARG A 33 11.12 6.20 12.42
N SER A 34 11.06 4.89 12.24
CA SER A 34 11.77 3.94 13.08
C SER A 34 13.27 3.92 12.79
N PRO A 35 14.12 3.53 13.76
CA PRO A 35 15.57 3.51 13.59
C PRO A 35 16.06 2.62 12.44
N GLY A 36 15.34 1.53 12.14
CA GLY A 36 15.67 0.61 11.05
C GLY A 36 15.20 1.06 9.68
N CYS A 37 14.48 2.18 9.57
CA CYS A 37 14.03 2.71 8.27
C CYS A 37 15.20 3.22 7.42
N ARG A 38 15.56 2.43 6.40
CA ARG A 38 16.60 2.78 5.44
C ARG A 38 16.18 3.99 4.58
N PRO A 39 17.11 4.88 4.17
CA PRO A 39 16.79 6.05 3.34
C PRO A 39 16.05 5.72 2.03
N GLU A 40 16.43 4.63 1.36
CA GLU A 40 15.80 4.14 0.14
C GLU A 40 14.35 3.71 0.34
N TRP A 41 13.98 3.25 1.54
CA TRP A 41 12.59 2.92 1.87
C TRP A 41 11.74 4.17 2.02
N VAL A 42 12.30 5.19 2.68
CA VAL A 42 11.66 6.50 2.79
C VAL A 42 11.50 7.14 1.41
N ALA A 43 12.52 7.04 0.54
CA ALA A 43 12.44 7.52 -0.83
C ALA A 43 11.35 6.78 -1.64
N GLY A 44 11.31 5.45 -1.56
CA GLY A 44 10.27 4.64 -2.23
C GLY A 44 8.86 4.90 -1.70
N MET A 45 8.71 5.22 -0.42
CA MET A 45 7.46 5.70 0.17
C MET A 45 7.06 7.05 -0.42
N LYS A 46 7.94 8.05 -0.42
CA LYS A 46 7.67 9.38 -0.99
C LYS A 46 7.27 9.27 -2.47
N GLU A 47 7.97 8.45 -3.25
CA GLU A 47 7.63 8.15 -4.65
C GLU A 47 6.22 7.55 -4.76
N ALA A 48 5.88 6.54 -3.95
CA ALA A 48 4.56 5.93 -3.98
C ALA A 48 3.46 6.94 -3.64
N CYS A 49 3.65 7.79 -2.62
CA CYS A 49 2.68 8.83 -2.26
C CYS A 49 2.45 9.81 -3.41
N GLN A 50 3.51 10.28 -4.07
CA GLN A 50 3.41 11.20 -5.22
C GLN A 50 2.69 10.55 -6.42
N ARG A 51 2.86 9.24 -6.59
CA ARG A 51 2.26 8.44 -7.67
C ARG A 51 0.77 8.12 -7.46
N LEU A 52 0.19 8.45 -6.30
CA LEU A 52 -1.25 8.35 -6.09
C LEU A 52 -2.02 9.48 -6.78
N GLY A 53 -1.33 10.52 -7.26
CA GLY A 53 -1.93 11.66 -7.94
C GLY A 53 -2.45 12.73 -6.98
N GLU A 54 -2.96 13.81 -7.56
CA GLU A 54 -3.41 14.98 -6.80
C GLU A 54 -4.89 14.92 -6.44
N ARG A 55 -5.18 15.26 -5.20
CA ARG A 55 -6.54 15.39 -4.69
C ARG A 55 -7.25 16.59 -5.28
N ARG A 56 -8.50 16.39 -5.70
CA ARG A 56 -9.40 17.50 -5.99
C ARG A 56 -9.79 18.20 -4.69
N ARG A 57 -9.69 19.53 -4.70
CA ARG A 57 -10.03 20.37 -3.54
C ARG A 57 -11.48 20.09 -3.08
N GLY A 58 -11.66 19.82 -1.80
CA GLY A 58 -12.97 19.59 -1.17
C GLY A 58 -13.38 18.12 -1.05
N GLU A 59 -12.59 17.17 -1.55
CA GLU A 59 -12.82 15.74 -1.31
C GLU A 59 -12.20 15.32 0.03
N SER A 60 -12.89 14.52 0.83
CA SER A 60 -12.29 13.99 2.06
C SER A 60 -11.01 13.18 1.76
N PRO A 61 -9.98 13.23 2.62
CA PRO A 61 -8.81 12.38 2.49
C PRO A 61 -9.26 10.92 2.42
N PRO A 62 -8.78 10.17 1.42
CA PRO A 62 -9.20 8.80 1.26
C PRO A 62 -8.70 7.96 2.45
N GLY A 63 -9.47 6.95 2.81
CA GLY A 63 -8.86 5.75 3.38
C GLY A 63 -8.12 4.97 2.30
N GLY A 64 -7.92 3.69 2.53
CA GLY A 64 -7.35 2.80 1.52
C GLY A 64 -5.99 2.24 1.91
N LEU A 65 -5.41 1.51 0.97
CA LEU A 65 -4.25 0.69 1.21
C LEU A 65 -3.42 0.59 -0.06
N VAL A 66 -2.13 0.85 0.11
CA VAL A 66 -1.13 0.72 -0.94
C VAL A 66 -0.15 -0.34 -0.51
N SER A 67 0.24 -1.22 -1.42
CA SER A 67 1.21 -2.28 -1.17
C SER A 67 2.10 -2.48 -2.38
N ARG A 68 3.43 -2.48 -2.18
CA ARG A 68 4.39 -2.80 -3.23
C ARG A 68 5.70 -3.31 -2.65
N TRP A 69 6.45 -4.00 -3.49
CA TRP A 69 7.85 -4.31 -3.19
C TRP A 69 8.74 -3.16 -3.65
N LEU A 70 9.74 -2.85 -2.82
CA LEU A 70 10.83 -1.94 -3.15
C LEU A 70 11.95 -2.71 -3.86
N ALA A 71 12.86 -1.97 -4.48
CA ALA A 71 13.93 -2.54 -5.31
C ALA A 71 14.85 -3.51 -4.54
N ASP A 72 15.05 -3.27 -3.24
CA ASP A 72 15.88 -4.09 -2.36
C ASP A 72 15.16 -5.31 -1.78
N GLY A 73 13.89 -5.53 -2.15
CA GLY A 73 13.07 -6.61 -1.63
C GLY A 73 12.40 -6.31 -0.28
N CYS A 74 12.42 -5.07 0.20
CA CYS A 74 11.51 -4.67 1.29
C CYS A 74 10.06 -4.62 0.80
N TRP A 75 9.14 -5.16 1.57
CA TRP A 75 7.70 -5.04 1.30
C TRP A 75 7.14 -3.84 2.05
N MET A 76 6.65 -2.86 1.30
CA MET A 76 6.04 -1.65 1.84
C MET A 76 4.52 -1.78 1.78
N VAL A 77 3.87 -1.45 2.89
CA VAL A 77 2.41 -1.27 2.96
C VAL A 77 2.13 0.10 3.57
N LEU A 78 1.28 0.88 2.92
CA LEU A 78 1.07 2.30 3.21
C LEU A 78 -0.42 2.58 3.29
N ARG A 79 -0.83 3.38 4.26
CA ARG A 79 -2.22 3.84 4.41
C ARG A 79 -2.27 5.37 4.46
N PRO A 80 -3.05 6.02 3.57
CA PRO A 80 -3.38 7.42 3.72
C PRO A 80 -4.33 7.63 4.91
N PHE A 81 -4.21 8.78 5.56
CA PHE A 81 -5.11 9.23 6.62
C PHE A 81 -5.20 10.78 6.62
N SER A 82 -6.19 11.31 7.34
CA SER A 82 -6.37 12.75 7.53
C SER A 82 -5.81 13.19 8.88
N PRO A 83 -4.82 14.11 8.94
CA PRO A 83 -4.46 14.80 10.17
C PRO A 83 -5.36 16.02 10.46
N GLY A 84 -6.47 16.19 9.73
CA GLY A 84 -7.36 17.34 9.83
C GLY A 84 -6.98 18.44 8.86
N SER A 85 -6.13 19.37 9.30
CA SER A 85 -5.66 20.50 8.48
C SER A 85 -4.17 20.39 8.16
N ASP A 86 -3.73 21.08 7.12
CA ASP A 86 -2.31 21.20 6.78
C ASP A 86 -1.61 22.28 7.63
N ASP A 87 -0.32 22.46 7.38
CA ASP A 87 0.57 23.41 8.06
C ASP A 87 0.22 24.90 7.87
N VAL A 88 -0.70 25.22 6.96
CA VAL A 88 -1.23 26.58 6.74
C VAL A 88 -2.72 26.67 7.07
N GLY A 89 -3.29 25.65 7.73
CA GLY A 89 -4.67 25.63 8.20
C GLY A 89 -5.70 25.27 7.13
N ARG A 90 -5.29 24.85 5.92
CA ARG A 90 -6.22 24.34 4.91
C ARG A 90 -6.73 22.96 5.35
N PRO A 91 -8.05 22.72 5.33
CA PRO A 91 -8.59 21.44 5.73
C PRO A 91 -8.21 20.33 4.74
N ASP A 92 -8.44 19.09 5.19
CA ASP A 92 -8.26 17.86 4.42
C ASP A 92 -6.80 17.59 4.02
N ALA A 93 -5.85 17.88 4.90
CA ALA A 93 -4.48 17.42 4.69
C ALA A 93 -4.46 15.89 4.50
N VAL A 94 -3.50 15.41 3.71
CA VAL A 94 -3.27 13.97 3.57
C VAL A 94 -1.90 13.67 4.15
N ALA A 95 -1.88 12.74 5.09
CA ALA A 95 -0.66 12.12 5.57
C ALA A 95 -0.72 10.62 5.28
N PHE A 96 0.44 9.97 5.40
CA PHE A 96 0.62 8.58 5.08
C PHE A 96 1.42 7.90 6.17
N HIS A 97 0.92 6.78 6.65
CA HIS A 97 1.64 5.88 7.54
C HIS A 97 2.11 4.67 6.74
N ALA A 98 3.41 4.39 6.76
CA ALA A 98 4.03 3.27 6.07
C ALA A 98 4.56 2.24 7.05
N LEU A 99 4.41 0.98 6.69
CA LEU A 99 5.00 -0.19 7.32
C LEU A 99 5.97 -0.84 6.33
N PHE A 100 7.17 -1.16 6.80
CA PHE A 100 8.23 -1.80 6.03
C PHE A 100 8.54 -3.16 6.63
N LEU A 101 8.35 -4.20 5.83
CA LEU A 101 8.49 -5.58 6.24
C LEU A 101 9.62 -6.25 5.46
N GLN A 102 10.44 -7.00 6.20
CA GLN A 102 11.41 -7.90 5.59
C GLN A 102 10.70 -9.08 4.90
N PRO A 103 11.30 -9.73 3.89
CA PRO A 103 10.68 -10.83 3.15
C PRO A 103 10.12 -11.95 4.02
N LYS A 104 10.80 -12.28 5.13
CA LYS A 104 10.33 -13.30 6.08
C LYS A 104 9.02 -12.89 6.79
N ALA A 105 8.94 -11.65 7.26
CA ALA A 105 7.74 -11.11 7.89
C ALA A 105 6.59 -11.01 6.89
N ALA A 106 6.87 -10.53 5.67
CA ALA A 106 5.92 -10.51 4.56
C ALA A 106 5.39 -11.92 4.22
N ALA A 107 6.27 -12.92 4.23
CA ALA A 107 5.88 -14.31 4.01
C ALA A 107 4.98 -14.83 5.13
N THR A 108 5.26 -14.51 6.39
CA THR A 108 4.40 -14.87 7.54
C THR A 108 3.02 -14.22 7.42
N ALA A 109 2.93 -12.99 6.93
CA ALA A 109 1.68 -12.30 6.57
C ALA A 109 1.02 -12.83 5.28
N ALA A 110 1.52 -13.92 4.70
CA ALA A 110 1.07 -14.48 3.43
C ALA A 110 1.01 -13.48 2.26
N PHE A 111 1.81 -12.40 2.32
CA PHE A 111 1.82 -11.30 1.36
C PHE A 111 0.45 -10.62 1.21
N ASP A 112 -0.32 -10.60 2.29
CA ASP A 112 -1.64 -10.00 2.36
C ASP A 112 -1.59 -8.69 3.15
N PRO A 113 -1.66 -7.53 2.47
CA PRO A 113 -1.51 -6.24 3.14
C PRO A 113 -2.69 -5.95 4.08
N PHE A 114 -3.84 -6.59 3.87
CA PHE A 114 -5.03 -6.38 4.71
C PHE A 114 -4.86 -6.97 6.11
N GLN A 115 -3.97 -7.95 6.30
CA GLN A 115 -3.64 -8.46 7.63
C GLN A 115 -2.89 -7.45 8.50
N LEU A 116 -2.30 -6.41 7.89
CA LEU A 116 -1.55 -5.37 8.58
C LEU A 116 -2.41 -4.17 8.99
N LEU A 117 -3.71 -4.15 8.62
CA LEU A 117 -4.61 -3.05 8.95
C LEU A 117 -4.58 -2.63 10.44
N PRO A 118 -4.52 -3.56 11.42
CA PRO A 118 -4.48 -3.18 12.84
C PRO A 118 -3.16 -2.52 13.29
N ALA A 119 -2.11 -2.54 12.48
CA ALA A 119 -0.82 -1.89 12.81
C ALA A 119 -0.81 -0.40 12.45
N PHE A 120 -1.77 0.07 11.63
CA PHE A 120 -1.83 1.46 11.25
C PHE A 120 -2.39 2.33 12.37
N ARG A 121 -1.82 3.53 12.47
CA ARG A 121 -2.19 4.57 13.43
C ARG A 121 -2.53 5.84 12.68
N GLU A 122 -3.35 6.69 13.30
CA GLU A 122 -3.74 7.99 12.75
C GLU A 122 -3.53 9.12 13.79
N ASP A 123 -3.07 8.77 15.00
CA ASP A 123 -2.94 9.63 16.18
C ASP A 123 -1.55 10.28 16.30
N PHE A 124 -0.96 10.71 15.18
CA PHE A 124 0.38 11.30 15.19
C PHE A 124 0.34 12.78 15.61
N GLY A 125 1.21 13.13 16.55
CA GLY A 125 1.37 14.48 17.10
C GLY A 125 2.78 15.05 16.97
N PRO A 126 3.03 16.24 17.56
CA PRO A 126 4.34 16.92 17.51
C PRO A 126 5.52 16.07 17.98
N ASP A 127 5.29 15.17 18.93
CA ASP A 127 6.31 14.31 19.55
C ASP A 127 6.53 12.98 18.78
N SER A 128 6.07 12.89 17.53
CA SER A 128 6.16 11.66 16.71
C SER A 128 7.38 11.63 15.79
N ASP A 129 8.42 12.41 16.09
CA ASP A 129 9.63 12.52 15.27
C ASP A 129 10.50 11.24 15.32
N ALA A 130 10.48 10.54 16.45
CA ALA A 130 11.09 9.23 16.65
C ALA A 130 10.01 8.16 16.86
N LEU A 131 9.79 7.31 15.85
CA LEU A 131 8.85 6.19 15.97
C LEU A 131 9.59 4.94 16.47
N PRO A 132 9.00 4.09 17.31
CA PRO A 132 9.58 2.80 17.62
C PRO A 132 9.43 1.84 16.44
N SER A 133 10.28 0.81 16.36
CA SER A 133 9.95 -0.38 15.56
C SER A 133 8.67 -1.02 16.12
N GLY A 134 7.83 -1.58 15.25
CA GLY A 134 6.55 -2.14 15.64
C GLY A 134 6.50 -3.67 15.53
N ALA A 135 5.50 -4.26 16.18
CA ALA A 135 5.15 -5.66 16.03
C ALA A 135 3.64 -5.82 15.99
N ILE A 136 3.15 -6.80 15.22
CA ILE A 136 1.73 -7.12 15.14
C ILE A 136 1.51 -8.62 15.17
N ALA A 137 0.53 -9.04 15.97
CA ALA A 137 -0.01 -10.39 15.95
C ALA A 137 -1.02 -10.53 14.82
N LEU A 138 -0.77 -11.46 13.88
CA LEU A 138 -1.63 -11.64 12.72
C LEU A 138 -2.98 -12.28 13.07
N SER A 139 -4.05 -11.74 12.51
CA SER A 139 -5.38 -12.33 12.61
C SER A 139 -5.51 -13.57 11.73
N ARG A 140 -6.22 -14.59 12.21
CA ARG A 140 -6.68 -15.68 11.34
C ARG A 140 -7.74 -15.10 10.40
N SER A 141 -7.61 -15.29 9.08
CA SER A 141 -8.67 -14.93 8.14
C SER A 141 -9.97 -15.61 8.57
N SER A 142 -10.93 -14.81 9.03
CA SER A 142 -12.32 -15.24 9.13
C SER A 142 -12.92 -15.09 7.75
N ALA A 143 -13.19 -16.22 7.07
CA ALA A 143 -13.96 -16.24 5.85
C ALA A 143 -15.40 -15.78 6.15
N GLY A 144 -15.62 -14.47 6.17
CA GLY A 144 -16.91 -13.85 6.44
C GLY A 144 -17.70 -13.68 5.14
N GLY A 145 -18.84 -14.35 5.04
CA GLY A 145 -19.72 -14.41 3.87
C GLY A 145 -20.38 -13.08 3.50
N GLN A 146 -19.62 -12.18 2.89
CA GLN A 146 -20.20 -11.07 2.15
C GLN A 146 -20.66 -11.51 0.75
N PRO A 147 -21.70 -10.87 0.16
CA PRO A 147 -22.27 -11.27 -1.13
C PRO A 147 -21.22 -11.25 -2.24
N ALA A 148 -21.17 -12.32 -3.05
CA ALA A 148 -20.17 -12.49 -4.12
C ALA A 148 -20.19 -11.31 -5.10
N ASP A 149 -19.06 -10.59 -5.21
CA ASP A 149 -18.87 -9.59 -6.26
C ASP A 149 -18.37 -10.31 -7.50
N ALA A 150 -19.16 -10.25 -8.58
CA ALA A 150 -18.88 -10.94 -9.84
C ALA A 150 -17.55 -10.52 -10.48
N ARG A 151 -17.00 -9.35 -10.11
CA ARG A 151 -15.72 -8.86 -10.64
C ARG A 151 -14.52 -9.61 -10.07
N VAL A 152 -14.63 -10.23 -8.91
CA VAL A 152 -13.48 -10.83 -8.20
C VAL A 152 -12.75 -11.86 -9.07
N GLU A 153 -13.50 -12.77 -9.70
CA GLU A 153 -12.89 -13.83 -10.53
C GLU A 153 -12.17 -13.26 -11.75
N ALA A 154 -12.78 -12.28 -12.44
CA ALA A 154 -12.16 -11.63 -13.59
C ALA A 154 -10.85 -10.91 -13.21
N ILE A 155 -10.83 -10.25 -12.04
CA ILE A 155 -9.62 -9.58 -11.54
C ILE A 155 -8.54 -10.61 -11.17
N VAL A 156 -8.91 -11.67 -10.44
CA VAL A 156 -7.98 -12.75 -10.05
C VAL A 156 -7.36 -13.40 -11.29
N GLU A 157 -8.17 -13.72 -12.29
CA GLU A 157 -7.71 -14.30 -13.55
C GLU A 157 -6.72 -13.37 -14.27
N ALA A 158 -7.06 -12.08 -14.42
CA ALA A 158 -6.20 -11.10 -15.05
C ALA A 158 -4.85 -10.96 -14.32
N LEU A 159 -4.87 -10.84 -13.00
CA LEU A 159 -3.66 -10.76 -12.18
C LEU A 159 -2.83 -12.05 -12.22
N CYS A 160 -3.45 -13.22 -12.37
CA CYS A 160 -2.72 -14.48 -12.57
C CYS A 160 -2.03 -14.51 -13.93
N LYS A 161 -2.64 -13.92 -14.97
CA LYS A 161 -2.09 -13.87 -16.33
C LYS A 161 -0.97 -12.86 -16.56
N GLY A 162 -0.69 -11.97 -15.61
CA GLY A 162 0.30 -10.91 -15.84
C GLY A 162 -0.29 -9.51 -15.81
N CYS A 163 -1.57 -9.38 -16.09
CA CYS A 163 -2.21 -8.11 -16.43
C CYS A 163 -2.30 -7.15 -15.24
N ARG A 164 -2.37 -5.86 -15.57
CA ARG A 164 -2.77 -4.80 -14.65
C ARG A 164 -4.27 -4.59 -14.74
N VAL A 165 -4.87 -4.16 -13.64
CA VAL A 165 -6.31 -4.02 -13.47
C VAL A 165 -6.61 -2.67 -12.85
N LEU A 166 -7.41 -1.86 -13.54
CA LEU A 166 -7.90 -0.58 -13.06
C LEU A 166 -9.40 -0.69 -12.80
N VAL A 167 -9.85 -0.25 -11.64
CA VAL A 167 -11.25 -0.28 -11.20
C VAL A 167 -11.67 1.13 -10.87
N GLU A 168 -12.55 1.72 -11.65
CA GLU A 168 -13.13 3.02 -11.32
C GLU A 168 -14.15 2.88 -10.18
N SER A 169 -14.04 3.75 -9.17
CA SER A 169 -14.85 3.71 -7.96
C SER A 169 -15.03 5.12 -7.36
N ASP A 170 -16.12 5.32 -6.63
CA ASP A 170 -16.39 6.57 -5.90
C ASP A 170 -15.59 6.67 -4.58
N GLY A 171 -14.90 5.60 -4.20
CA GLY A 171 -14.04 5.53 -3.01
C GLY A 171 -13.09 4.33 -3.06
N PRO A 172 -12.29 4.09 -2.00
CA PRO A 172 -11.34 2.99 -1.95
C PRO A 172 -12.00 1.63 -2.20
N ILE A 173 -11.36 0.79 -3.01
CA ILE A 173 -11.83 -0.55 -3.35
C ILE A 173 -11.40 -1.62 -2.33
N ASP A 174 -11.14 -1.24 -1.06
CA ASP A 174 -10.63 -2.15 -0.01
C ASP A 174 -11.41 -3.47 0.09
N PRO A 175 -12.76 -3.47 0.13
CA PRO A 175 -13.51 -4.72 0.25
C PRO A 175 -13.34 -5.64 -0.98
N LEU A 176 -13.28 -5.06 -2.19
CA LEU A 176 -13.07 -5.80 -3.43
C LEU A 176 -11.64 -6.36 -3.48
N ALA A 177 -10.65 -5.50 -3.22
CA ALA A 177 -9.24 -5.86 -3.25
C ALA A 177 -8.89 -6.91 -2.20
N GLY A 178 -9.47 -6.84 -1.00
CA GLY A 178 -9.32 -7.85 0.04
C GLY A 178 -9.73 -9.25 -0.44
N ARG A 179 -10.92 -9.36 -1.06
CA ARG A 179 -11.41 -10.64 -1.59
C ARG A 179 -10.59 -11.16 -2.78
N VAL A 180 -10.13 -10.25 -3.64
CA VAL A 180 -9.19 -10.61 -4.71
C VAL A 180 -7.91 -11.19 -4.09
N TRP A 181 -7.35 -10.54 -3.07
CA TRP A 181 -6.13 -10.98 -2.41
C TRP A 181 -6.27 -12.33 -1.69
N GLU A 182 -7.43 -12.58 -1.06
CA GLU A 182 -7.75 -13.87 -0.45
C GLU A 182 -7.75 -15.02 -1.46
N ARG A 183 -8.29 -14.78 -2.66
CA ARG A 183 -8.36 -15.78 -3.75
C ARG A 183 -7.07 -15.92 -4.54
N LEU A 184 -6.19 -14.92 -4.53
CA LEU A 184 -4.93 -14.98 -5.25
C LEU A 184 -4.00 -16.05 -4.65
N PRO A 185 -3.39 -16.91 -5.50
CA PRO A 185 -2.33 -17.80 -5.07
C PRO A 185 -1.20 -17.01 -4.41
N ARG A 186 -0.62 -17.54 -3.33
CA ARG A 186 0.44 -16.86 -2.56
C ARG A 186 1.63 -16.41 -3.43
N ARG A 187 1.98 -17.21 -4.45
CA ARG A 187 3.04 -16.87 -5.43
C ARG A 187 2.70 -15.63 -6.26
N VAL A 188 1.42 -15.42 -6.57
CA VAL A 188 0.96 -14.24 -7.30
C VAL A 188 0.95 -13.03 -6.36
N ARG A 189 0.40 -13.14 -5.14
CA ARG A 189 0.41 -12.05 -4.14
C ARG A 189 1.81 -11.47 -3.92
N HIS A 190 2.82 -12.32 -3.75
CA HIS A 190 4.22 -11.92 -3.59
C HIS A 190 4.75 -11.02 -4.72
N ARG A 191 4.18 -11.07 -5.93
CA ARG A 191 4.70 -10.33 -7.10
C ARG A 191 3.85 -9.13 -7.49
N ARG A 192 2.69 -8.98 -6.86
CA ARG A 192 1.70 -7.98 -7.22
C ARG A 192 1.77 -6.78 -6.29
N SER A 193 1.45 -5.65 -6.87
CA SER A 193 1.35 -4.35 -6.24
C SER A 193 -0.11 -3.88 -6.29
N LEU A 194 -0.49 -3.11 -5.29
CA LEU A 194 -1.87 -2.71 -5.01
C LEU A 194 -1.88 -1.23 -4.66
N ALA A 195 -2.86 -0.51 -5.18
CA ALA A 195 -3.36 0.72 -4.61
C ALA A 195 -4.88 0.62 -4.63
N THR A 196 -5.53 0.42 -3.48
CA THR A 196 -7.00 0.35 -3.45
C THR A 196 -7.64 1.69 -3.76
N TRP A 197 -6.83 2.74 -3.88
CA TRP A 197 -7.27 4.04 -4.27
C TRP A 197 -6.09 4.84 -4.86
N ALA A 198 -6.36 5.63 -5.90
CA ALA A 198 -5.50 6.63 -6.50
C ALA A 198 -6.35 7.61 -7.34
N TYR A 199 -5.86 8.84 -7.54
CA TYR A 199 -6.43 9.83 -8.46
C TYR A 199 -5.98 9.67 -9.91
N SER A 200 -4.88 8.96 -10.14
CA SER A 200 -4.30 8.77 -11.47
C SER A 200 -3.71 7.38 -11.63
N ASP A 201 -3.76 6.80 -12.84
CA ASP A 201 -2.96 5.63 -13.16
C ASP A 201 -1.50 6.06 -13.38
N SER A 202 -0.65 5.73 -12.41
CA SER A 202 0.78 6.01 -12.47
C SER A 202 1.62 4.87 -13.04
N GLY A 203 0.99 3.78 -13.48
CA GLY A 203 1.66 2.66 -14.13
C GLY A 203 2.34 1.65 -13.19
N ILE A 204 2.49 1.97 -11.90
CA ILE A 204 3.35 1.22 -10.97
C ILE A 204 2.62 0.16 -10.15
N PHE A 205 1.29 0.10 -10.24
CA PHE A 205 0.44 -0.80 -9.48
C PHE A 205 -0.26 -1.81 -10.40
N ASP A 206 -0.35 -3.07 -9.97
CA ASP A 206 -1.02 -4.15 -10.72
C ASP A 206 -2.54 -4.14 -10.51
N LEU A 207 -3.03 -3.77 -9.33
CA LEU A 207 -4.44 -3.52 -9.07
C LEU A 207 -4.62 -2.10 -8.52
N VAL A 208 -5.44 -1.29 -9.19
CA VAL A 208 -5.68 0.11 -8.83
C VAL A 208 -7.16 0.42 -8.73
N GLY A 209 -7.59 1.00 -7.62
CA GLY A 209 -8.87 1.72 -7.54
C GLY A 209 -8.67 3.15 -7.99
N LEU A 210 -9.33 3.59 -9.07
CA LEU A 210 -9.24 4.96 -9.56
C LEU A 210 -10.46 5.76 -9.14
N ALA A 211 -10.22 6.97 -8.60
CA ALA A 211 -11.28 7.92 -8.31
C ALA A 211 -12.05 8.25 -9.60
N ARG A 212 -13.38 8.10 -9.55
CA ARG A 212 -14.24 8.39 -10.72
C ARG A 212 -14.17 9.87 -11.08
N LEU A 213 -13.79 10.17 -12.32
CA LEU A 213 -13.86 11.53 -12.86
C LEU A 213 -15.32 11.85 -13.20
N THR A 214 -15.90 12.86 -12.55
CA THR A 214 -17.24 13.37 -12.88
C THR A 214 -17.32 13.82 -14.35
N GLY A 215 -18.32 13.33 -15.10
CA GLY A 215 -18.62 13.77 -16.47
C GLY A 215 -18.43 12.73 -17.59
N ILE A 216 -18.00 11.51 -17.27
CA ILE A 216 -17.97 10.38 -18.21
C ILE A 216 -19.18 9.48 -17.95
N ASP A 217 -19.82 8.99 -19.01
CA ASP A 217 -21.03 8.16 -18.96
C ASP A 217 -20.87 6.96 -18.00
N PRO A 218 -21.77 6.79 -17.01
CA PRO A 218 -21.71 5.72 -16.02
C PRO A 218 -21.89 4.30 -16.58
N SER A 219 -22.23 4.16 -17.86
CA SER A 219 -22.46 2.88 -18.52
C SER A 219 -21.20 2.22 -19.11
N ASP A 220 -20.09 2.95 -19.29
CA ASP A 220 -19.05 2.50 -20.24
C ASP A 220 -17.71 2.03 -19.65
N ARG A 221 -17.43 2.16 -18.34
CA ARG A 221 -16.16 1.66 -17.76
C ARG A 221 -16.29 1.22 -16.30
N ARG A 222 -16.01 -0.06 -16.01
CA ARG A 222 -15.98 -0.57 -14.62
C ARG A 222 -14.77 -1.45 -14.28
N LEU A 223 -14.02 -1.87 -15.30
CA LEU A 223 -12.83 -2.70 -15.17
C LEU A 223 -12.00 -2.55 -16.45
N LEU A 224 -10.78 -2.01 -16.35
CA LEU A 224 -9.85 -1.98 -17.48
C LEU A 224 -8.73 -2.99 -17.22
N LEU A 225 -8.56 -3.91 -18.16
CA LEU A 225 -7.48 -4.89 -18.15
C LEU A 225 -6.39 -4.43 -19.10
N LEU A 226 -5.22 -4.13 -18.57
CA LEU A 226 -4.07 -3.70 -19.36
C LEU A 226 -3.03 -4.83 -19.37
N PRO A 227 -2.33 -5.07 -20.50
CA PRO A 227 -1.16 -5.92 -20.48
C PRO A 227 -0.14 -5.38 -19.47
N ALA A 228 0.71 -6.26 -18.94
CA ALA A 228 1.80 -5.83 -18.08
C ALA A 228 2.66 -4.82 -18.84
N ALA A 229 2.87 -3.62 -18.29
CA ALA A 229 3.91 -2.74 -18.79
C ALA A 229 5.25 -3.50 -18.70
N GLU A 230 6.05 -3.44 -19.76
CA GLU A 230 7.41 -3.99 -19.73
C GLU A 230 8.13 -3.37 -18.53
N ARG A 231 8.39 -4.18 -17.50
CA ARG A 231 9.17 -3.72 -16.36
C ARG A 231 10.55 -3.43 -16.91
N GLY A 232 10.92 -2.15 -16.96
CA GLY A 232 12.21 -1.68 -17.46
C GLY A 232 13.33 -2.62 -17.00
N GLU A 233 14.19 -2.95 -17.96
CA GLU A 233 15.28 -3.92 -17.84
C GLU A 233 15.99 -3.85 -16.48
N ARG A 234 16.23 -5.03 -15.90
CA ARG A 234 17.28 -5.18 -14.89
C ARG A 234 18.56 -4.54 -15.45
N PRO A 235 19.24 -3.62 -14.73
CA PRO A 235 20.57 -3.24 -15.14
C PRO A 235 21.45 -4.50 -15.15
N PRO A 236 22.38 -4.61 -16.12
CA PRO A 236 23.24 -5.77 -16.22
C PRO A 236 24.01 -5.96 -14.91
N VAL A 237 24.06 -7.20 -14.46
CA VAL A 237 24.96 -7.63 -13.39
C VAL A 237 26.36 -7.20 -13.81
N ALA A 238 26.94 -6.24 -13.08
CA ALA A 238 28.33 -5.87 -13.27
C ALA A 238 29.16 -7.15 -13.16
N ALA A 239 29.73 -7.57 -14.28
CA ALA A 239 30.67 -8.67 -14.31
C ALA A 239 31.79 -8.36 -13.32
N GLN A 240 32.02 -9.31 -12.42
CA GLN A 240 33.16 -9.31 -11.51
C GLN A 240 34.43 -9.22 -12.35
N GLY A 241 35.04 -8.02 -12.39
CA GLY A 241 36.39 -7.83 -12.87
C GLY A 241 37.37 -8.28 -11.80
N GLY A 242 37.62 -9.59 -11.74
CA GLY A 242 38.75 -10.16 -11.03
C GLY A 242 40.04 -9.98 -11.83
N ALA A 243 41.00 -9.33 -11.18
CA ALA A 243 42.43 -9.60 -11.16
C ALA A 243 43.33 -9.44 -12.42
N SER A 244 44.48 -8.83 -12.11
CA SER A 244 45.83 -8.97 -12.71
C SER A 244 46.19 -8.10 -13.91
N ALA A 245 46.94 -7.03 -13.64
CA ALA A 245 48.41 -7.02 -13.78
C ALA A 245 49.01 -5.94 -12.87
#